data_AF-A0A947YZM4-F1
#
_entry.id   AF-A0A947YZM4-F1
#
_cell.length_a   1.000
_cell.length_b   1.000
_cell.length_c   1.000
_cell.angle_alpha   90.00
_cell.angle_beta   90.00
_cell.angle_gamma   90.00
#
_symmetry.space_group_name_H-M   'P 1'
#
loop_
_entity.id
_entity.type
_entity.pdbx_description
1 polymer ?
#
loop_
_entity_poly.entity_id
_entity_poly.type
_entity_poly.pdbx_seq_one_letter_code
_entity_poly.pdbx_strand_id
1 'polypeptide(L)'
;MRRYLLILSLIFPVIIACSEQGETKLHDVGTYIINGSVDTDPVNDAVPFVYSSDGWACGGTLIAPNVVLTAGHCVCPQNTSYPSAASKFSVYFCRDMTNCNATTRSRNVIQVYLHPNYNHNNTSYDLAILRLDGPAPSDVTPIPHLPSNLVISNTDIGAPVKFVGFGLTNGYDESSSSDVRRIFTGNIEGVCSTSSGCSTGWGMYSIAPYTFYTDQEDGGTCQGDSGGPGLIVKNGTTYVGGITSYGFSNCTGPGVYTNVGQFASQIQSFIDNPPAENCTDGKDNDGNLMTDCADPACANNSACSELACTYGNFLSCNKTVYGNTEQGVAKFSNYSCLSSGSESGTEIAYFLSIPPGAVATFTLSDLEQDLDMFLVEGASNTCSTEQCLDASINNELANETLSFTMGETQTWLVVESYQYPGPYKLTVQCDMPPENCSNGIDDDGDLKVDCMDTDCAAEEHCLNYDPETNCSDNVDNDEDGLIDCADSDCQGEPECVGRFEIFCSDGVDDDEDGLTDCADPDCASDPRCDGTNNNNDDDTDGGCSTGGKNKPSALWFLLPGLAILLRKRLMKFSQEKR
;
A
#
# COMPACT_ATOMS: atom_id res chain seq x y z
N MET A 1 -22.81 -71.27 -37.45
CA MET A 1 -22.35 -71.91 -36.19
C MET A 1 -21.71 -70.83 -35.32
N ARG A 2 -22.36 -70.43 -34.22
CA ARG A 2 -21.74 -69.59 -33.18
C ARG A 2 -20.75 -70.46 -32.38
N ARG A 3 -19.54 -69.97 -32.11
CA ARG A 3 -18.69 -70.50 -31.03
C ARG A 3 -18.29 -69.34 -30.13
N TYR A 4 -18.76 -69.46 -28.90
CA TYR A 4 -18.33 -68.71 -27.72
C TYR A 4 -16.89 -69.08 -27.35
N LEU A 5 -16.15 -68.15 -26.75
CA LEU A 5 -15.11 -68.52 -25.79
C LEU A 5 -15.26 -67.66 -24.53
N LEU A 6 -15.46 -68.37 -23.42
CA LEU A 6 -15.59 -67.91 -22.06
C LEU A 6 -14.22 -68.03 -21.36
N ILE A 7 -13.81 -66.89 -20.81
CA ILE A 7 -13.06 -66.55 -19.59
C ILE A 7 -12.71 -67.70 -18.61
N LEU A 8 -11.46 -67.67 -18.09
CA LEU A 8 -10.99 -67.73 -16.68
C LEU A 8 -9.61 -68.43 -16.64
N SER A 9 -8.62 -68.07 -15.84
CA SER A 9 -8.36 -66.98 -14.88
C SER A 9 -6.84 -67.00 -14.62
N LEU A 10 -6.25 -65.92 -14.10
CA LEU A 10 -5.33 -66.00 -12.97
C LEU A 10 -4.99 -64.60 -12.44
N ILE A 11 -5.28 -64.46 -11.15
CA ILE A 11 -5.13 -63.30 -10.27
C ILE A 11 -3.65 -63.15 -9.89
N PHE A 12 -3.12 -61.93 -9.85
CA PHE A 12 -2.01 -61.58 -8.96
C PHE A 12 -2.26 -60.22 -8.27
N PRO A 13 -2.04 -60.13 -6.96
CA PRO A 13 -2.54 -59.07 -6.10
C PRO A 13 -1.68 -57.80 -6.14
N VAL A 14 -2.35 -56.69 -5.88
CA VAL A 14 -1.81 -55.35 -5.67
C VAL A 14 -0.99 -55.32 -4.38
N ILE A 15 0.28 -54.93 -4.49
CA ILE A 15 1.08 -54.43 -3.37
C ILE A 15 1.28 -52.94 -3.61
N ILE A 16 0.60 -52.12 -2.79
CA ILE A 16 0.86 -50.69 -2.68
C ILE A 16 2.14 -50.55 -1.87
N ALA A 17 3.24 -50.22 -2.54
CA ALA A 17 4.44 -49.73 -1.89
C ALA A 17 4.50 -48.22 -2.11
N CYS A 18 4.42 -47.46 -1.01
CA CYS A 18 4.73 -46.04 -0.98
C CYS A 18 6.16 -45.84 -1.50
N SER A 19 6.29 -45.20 -2.66
CA SER A 19 7.51 -44.50 -3.03
C SER A 19 7.40 -43.13 -2.37
N GLU A 20 8.20 -42.89 -1.33
CA GLU A 20 8.59 -41.53 -0.97
C GLU A 20 9.22 -40.92 -2.22
N GLN A 21 8.47 -40.06 -2.91
CA GLN A 21 9.09 -39.15 -3.84
C GLN A 21 9.89 -38.20 -2.96
N GLY A 22 11.20 -38.43 -2.93
CA GLY A 22 12.15 -37.46 -2.39
C GLY A 22 11.82 -36.12 -3.00
N GLU A 23 11.53 -35.16 -2.12
CA GLU A 23 11.47 -33.75 -2.48
C GLU A 23 12.71 -33.45 -3.32
N THR A 24 12.49 -33.15 -4.60
CA THR A 24 13.48 -32.42 -5.37
C THR A 24 13.61 -31.05 -4.72
N LYS A 25 14.52 -30.93 -3.75
CA LYS A 25 15.04 -29.65 -3.31
C LYS A 25 15.49 -28.92 -4.57
N LEU A 26 14.80 -27.81 -4.84
CA LEU A 26 15.15 -26.90 -5.91
C LEU A 26 16.59 -26.44 -5.72
N HIS A 27 17.27 -26.47 -6.85
CA HIS A 27 18.69 -26.23 -7.01
C HIS A 27 19.06 -24.83 -6.50
N ASP A 28 19.99 -24.80 -5.54
CA ASP A 28 20.71 -23.61 -5.10
C ASP A 28 21.69 -23.19 -6.22
N VAL A 29 21.36 -22.16 -7.01
CA VAL A 29 22.20 -21.67 -8.12
C VAL A 29 22.07 -20.15 -8.35
N GLY A 30 22.88 -19.35 -7.64
CA GLY A 30 23.54 -18.14 -8.17
C GLY A 30 22.72 -16.85 -8.37
N THR A 31 23.10 -15.80 -7.64
CA THR A 31 22.88 -14.34 -7.84
C THR A 31 22.16 -13.87 -9.13
N TYR A 32 21.12 -13.04 -9.00
CA TYR A 32 20.12 -12.71 -10.04
C TYR A 32 19.81 -11.17 -10.06
N ILE A 33 19.43 -10.54 -11.20
CA ILE A 33 20.22 -9.39 -11.73
C ILE A 33 21.69 -9.85 -11.88
N ILE A 34 22.43 -9.49 -12.94
CA ILE A 34 23.80 -10.03 -13.09
C ILE A 34 24.60 -9.71 -11.82
N ASN A 35 25.04 -10.75 -11.10
CA ASN A 35 25.69 -10.68 -9.78
C ASN A 35 24.90 -9.97 -8.65
N GLY A 36 23.57 -9.89 -8.72
CA GLY A 36 22.70 -9.28 -7.71
C GLY A 36 22.24 -10.21 -6.57
N SER A 37 21.68 -9.63 -5.51
CA SER A 37 21.16 -10.33 -4.32
C SER A 37 19.64 -10.29 -4.25
N VAL A 38 19.01 -11.27 -3.56
CA VAL A 38 17.55 -11.25 -3.30
C VAL A 38 17.15 -9.93 -2.67
N ASP A 39 16.08 -9.35 -3.16
CA ASP A 39 15.49 -8.18 -2.53
C ASP A 39 14.67 -8.59 -1.31
N THR A 40 15.00 -8.03 -0.15
CA THR A 40 14.27 -8.24 1.10
C THR A 40 13.68 -6.95 1.66
N ASP A 41 13.94 -5.82 1.01
CA ASP A 41 13.64 -4.48 1.50
C ASP A 41 12.22 -4.05 1.06
N PRO A 42 11.30 -3.82 2.01
CA PRO A 42 9.92 -3.40 1.70
C PRO A 42 9.82 -2.10 0.91
N VAL A 43 10.80 -1.19 1.01
CA VAL A 43 10.81 0.06 0.22
C VAL A 43 10.80 -0.23 -1.28
N ASN A 44 11.36 -1.37 -1.69
CA ASN A 44 11.40 -1.78 -3.09
C ASN A 44 10.11 -2.49 -3.55
N ASP A 45 9.09 -2.67 -2.69
CA ASP A 45 7.79 -3.23 -3.10
C ASP A 45 7.04 -2.30 -4.08
N ALA A 46 7.47 -1.05 -4.17
CA ALA A 46 7.10 -0.09 -5.20
C ALA A 46 7.57 -0.46 -6.62
N VAL A 47 8.35 -1.53 -6.79
CA VAL A 47 8.88 -1.98 -8.08
C VAL A 47 8.04 -3.15 -8.60
N PRO A 48 6.98 -2.88 -9.40
CA PRO A 48 6.12 -3.92 -9.92
C PRO A 48 6.68 -4.57 -11.19
N PHE A 49 6.05 -5.68 -11.54
CA PHE A 49 6.16 -6.33 -12.83
C PHE A 49 5.06 -5.84 -13.77
N VAL A 50 5.43 -5.36 -14.96
CA VAL A 50 4.53 -4.89 -16.01
C VAL A 50 4.42 -5.97 -17.07
N TYR A 51 3.23 -6.55 -17.22
CA TYR A 51 2.95 -7.63 -18.17
C TYR A 51 2.10 -7.14 -19.33
N SER A 52 2.45 -7.56 -20.55
CA SER A 52 1.64 -7.37 -21.74
C SER A 52 0.94 -8.66 -22.14
N SER A 53 -0.33 -8.57 -22.53
CA SER A 53 -1.08 -9.69 -23.10
C SER A 53 -0.52 -10.21 -24.43
N ASP A 54 0.44 -9.49 -25.04
CA ASP A 54 1.22 -9.94 -26.19
C ASP A 54 2.38 -10.89 -25.80
N GLY A 55 2.53 -11.22 -24.50
CA GLY A 55 3.41 -12.31 -24.02
C GLY A 55 4.83 -11.89 -23.64
N TRP A 56 5.06 -10.62 -23.34
CA TRP A 56 6.33 -10.09 -22.84
C TRP A 56 6.11 -9.26 -21.58
N ALA A 57 7.19 -9.02 -20.85
CA ALA A 57 7.14 -8.30 -19.60
C ALA A 57 8.35 -7.39 -19.40
N CYS A 58 8.16 -6.43 -18.53
CA CYS A 58 9.12 -5.42 -18.12
C CYS A 58 8.98 -5.14 -16.62
N GLY A 59 9.94 -4.42 -16.07
CA GLY A 59 9.79 -3.75 -14.78
C GLY A 59 9.05 -2.42 -14.90
N GLY A 60 8.73 -1.86 -13.74
CA GLY A 60 8.26 -0.49 -13.59
C GLY A 60 8.59 0.05 -12.20
N THR A 61 8.14 1.26 -11.89
CA THR A 61 8.23 1.81 -10.54
C THR A 61 7.01 2.66 -10.22
N LEU A 62 6.35 2.37 -9.12
CA LEU A 62 5.25 3.18 -8.58
C LEU A 62 5.82 4.51 -8.09
N ILE A 63 5.35 5.62 -8.67
CA ILE A 63 5.80 6.98 -8.38
C ILE A 63 4.71 7.88 -7.79
N ALA A 64 3.44 7.44 -7.86
CA ALA A 64 2.28 8.00 -7.17
C ALA A 64 1.27 6.86 -6.91
N PRO A 65 0.21 7.03 -6.10
CA PRO A 65 -0.66 5.94 -5.66
C PRO A 65 -1.13 4.98 -6.77
N ASN A 66 -1.44 5.50 -7.96
CA ASN A 66 -1.86 4.73 -9.14
C ASN A 66 -1.01 5.00 -10.39
N VAL A 67 0.22 5.52 -10.25
CA VAL A 67 1.07 5.90 -11.40
C VAL A 67 2.38 5.12 -11.39
N VAL A 68 2.66 4.42 -12.50
CA VAL A 68 3.87 3.62 -12.69
C VAL A 68 4.73 4.19 -13.82
N LEU A 69 6.00 4.43 -13.55
CA LEU A 69 7.02 4.78 -14.53
C LEU A 69 7.61 3.49 -15.15
N THR A 70 7.80 3.47 -16.47
CA THR A 70 8.45 2.36 -17.19
C THR A 70 9.14 2.87 -18.47
N ALA A 71 9.72 1.98 -19.26
CA ALA A 71 10.37 2.34 -20.52
C ALA A 71 9.36 2.47 -21.66
N GLY A 72 9.65 3.32 -22.65
CA GLY A 72 8.81 3.51 -23.83
C GLY A 72 8.72 2.24 -24.68
N HIS A 73 9.82 1.51 -24.82
CA HIS A 73 9.84 0.24 -25.52
C HIS A 73 8.99 -0.84 -24.83
N CYS A 74 8.77 -0.71 -23.52
CA CYS A 74 7.90 -1.54 -22.70
C CYS A 74 6.42 -1.19 -22.81
N VAL A 75 6.01 -0.32 -23.74
CA VAL A 75 4.58 -0.09 -24.03
C VAL A 75 4.26 -0.05 -25.53
N CYS A 76 5.26 -0.22 -26.39
CA CYS A 76 5.09 -0.14 -27.84
C CYS A 76 5.21 -1.52 -28.51
N PRO A 77 4.40 -1.81 -29.55
CA PRO A 77 4.67 -2.93 -30.44
C PRO A 77 6.07 -2.83 -31.07
N GLN A 78 6.69 -3.98 -31.35
CA GLN A 78 7.99 -4.03 -31.99
C GLN A 78 8.03 -3.18 -33.27
N ASN A 79 9.09 -2.38 -33.41
CA ASN A 79 9.33 -1.50 -34.56
C ASN A 79 8.31 -0.36 -34.75
N THR A 80 7.72 0.13 -33.66
CA THR A 80 6.81 1.28 -33.71
C THR A 80 7.17 2.34 -32.66
N SER A 81 6.78 3.59 -32.94
CA SER A 81 6.85 4.71 -31.98
C SER A 81 5.46 5.12 -31.49
N TYR A 82 4.55 4.15 -31.36
CA TYR A 82 3.18 4.37 -30.88
C TYR A 82 2.87 3.40 -29.73
N PRO A 83 2.15 3.84 -28.68
CA PRO A 83 1.80 2.96 -27.59
C PRO A 83 0.72 1.95 -28.00
N SER A 84 0.80 0.76 -27.43
CA SER A 84 -0.32 -0.21 -27.41
C SER A 84 -1.47 0.33 -26.56
N ALA A 85 -2.67 -0.22 -26.78
CA ALA A 85 -3.83 0.10 -25.95
C ALA A 85 -3.59 -0.27 -24.48
N ALA A 86 -4.09 0.56 -23.56
CA ALA A 86 -3.94 0.38 -22.11
C ALA A 86 -4.43 -0.99 -21.63
N SER A 87 -5.54 -1.49 -22.19
CA SER A 87 -6.13 -2.80 -21.88
C SER A 87 -5.22 -4.00 -22.19
N LYS A 88 -4.08 -3.80 -22.85
CA LYS A 88 -3.08 -4.85 -23.04
C LYS A 88 -2.17 -5.05 -21.83
N PHE A 89 -2.17 -4.14 -20.88
CA PHE A 89 -1.20 -4.12 -19.79
C PHE A 89 -1.85 -4.38 -18.43
N SER A 90 -1.15 -5.17 -17.63
CA SER A 90 -1.46 -5.41 -16.22
C SER A 90 -0.18 -5.24 -15.40
N VAL A 91 -0.32 -4.74 -14.19
CA VAL A 91 0.79 -4.46 -13.27
C VAL A 91 0.64 -5.32 -12.03
N TYR A 92 1.72 -5.99 -11.60
CA TYR A 92 1.73 -6.91 -10.47
C TYR A 92 2.75 -6.45 -9.41
N PHE A 93 2.28 -6.22 -8.18
CA PHE A 93 3.09 -5.76 -7.05
C PHE A 93 3.61 -6.93 -6.21
N CYS A 94 4.24 -7.89 -6.86
CA CYS A 94 4.73 -9.12 -6.23
C CYS A 94 6.25 -9.07 -6.08
N ARG A 95 6.77 -9.30 -4.88
CA ARG A 95 8.22 -9.52 -4.67
C ARG A 95 8.66 -10.90 -5.16
N ASP A 96 7.81 -11.90 -4.98
CA ASP A 96 8.00 -13.27 -5.43
C ASP A 96 6.75 -13.70 -6.20
N MET A 97 6.87 -13.86 -7.51
CA MET A 97 5.77 -14.20 -8.40
C MET A 97 5.23 -15.61 -8.15
N THR A 98 5.99 -16.49 -7.50
CA THR A 98 5.55 -17.85 -7.14
C THR A 98 4.74 -17.88 -5.85
N ASN A 99 4.97 -16.92 -4.94
CA ASN A 99 4.37 -16.83 -3.62
C ASN A 99 3.51 -15.57 -3.45
N CYS A 100 2.93 -15.08 -4.54
CA CYS A 100 2.10 -13.87 -4.54
C CYS A 100 0.68 -14.18 -4.99
N ASN A 101 -0.31 -13.61 -4.29
CA ASN A 101 -1.67 -13.60 -4.78
C ASN A 101 -1.83 -12.52 -5.86
N ALA A 102 -1.62 -12.92 -7.11
CA ALA A 102 -1.73 -12.04 -8.27
C ALA A 102 -3.13 -11.41 -8.42
N THR A 103 -4.19 -12.01 -7.88
CA THR A 103 -5.55 -11.46 -7.95
C THR A 103 -5.72 -10.21 -7.09
N THR A 104 -5.11 -10.18 -5.90
CA THR A 104 -5.21 -9.04 -4.98
C THR A 104 -4.11 -8.00 -5.21
N ARG A 105 -2.95 -8.44 -5.73
CA ARG A 105 -1.77 -7.59 -5.96
C ARG A 105 -1.58 -7.17 -7.42
N SER A 106 -2.62 -7.30 -8.25
CA SER A 106 -2.60 -6.76 -9.62
C SER A 106 -3.51 -5.54 -9.80
N ARG A 107 -3.16 -4.72 -10.80
CA ARG A 107 -3.97 -3.61 -11.30
C ARG A 107 -3.98 -3.62 -12.82
N ASN A 108 -5.10 -3.19 -13.41
CA ASN A 108 -5.17 -2.98 -14.85
C ASN A 108 -4.64 -1.58 -15.18
N VAL A 109 -4.20 -1.40 -16.41
CA VAL A 109 -3.80 -0.09 -16.91
C VAL A 109 -4.98 0.55 -17.66
N ILE A 110 -5.31 1.79 -17.30
CA ILE A 110 -6.38 2.58 -17.94
C ILE A 110 -5.83 3.68 -18.84
N GLN A 111 -4.57 4.08 -18.65
CA GLN A 111 -3.93 5.10 -19.47
C GLN A 111 -2.45 4.77 -19.70
N VAL A 112 -2.00 4.96 -20.94
CA VAL A 112 -0.60 4.82 -21.35
C VAL A 112 -0.15 6.15 -21.93
N TYR A 113 0.89 6.73 -21.34
CA TYR A 113 1.65 7.83 -21.91
C TYR A 113 2.97 7.28 -22.46
N LEU A 114 3.21 7.48 -23.74
CA LEU A 114 4.52 7.28 -24.36
C LEU A 114 5.12 8.65 -24.65
N HIS A 115 6.39 8.87 -24.30
CA HIS A 115 7.02 10.16 -24.56
C HIS A 115 6.92 10.52 -26.07
N PRO A 116 6.44 11.72 -26.46
CA PRO A 116 6.13 12.04 -27.86
C PRO A 116 7.33 11.95 -28.82
N ASN A 117 8.55 12.11 -28.29
CA ASN A 117 9.78 11.99 -29.07
C ASN A 117 10.41 10.59 -29.03
N TYR A 118 9.72 9.60 -28.45
CA TYR A 118 10.23 8.23 -28.42
C TYR A 118 10.50 7.70 -29.83
N ASN A 119 11.70 7.18 -30.04
CA ASN A 119 12.12 6.65 -31.33
C ASN A 119 12.68 5.24 -31.19
N HIS A 120 11.93 4.26 -31.67
CA HIS A 120 12.32 2.84 -31.57
C HIS A 120 13.61 2.50 -32.33
N ASN A 121 14.05 3.32 -33.29
CA ASN A 121 15.24 3.01 -34.10
C ASN A 121 16.55 3.25 -33.34
N ASN A 122 16.52 4.17 -32.37
CA ASN A 122 17.71 4.58 -31.62
C ASN A 122 17.45 4.70 -30.12
N THR A 123 16.30 4.19 -29.66
CA THR A 123 15.85 4.16 -28.26
C THR A 123 15.96 5.51 -27.55
N SER A 124 15.83 6.61 -28.31
CA SER A 124 15.84 7.96 -27.73
C SER A 124 14.50 8.25 -27.05
N TYR A 125 14.55 8.97 -25.93
CA TYR A 125 13.36 9.31 -25.12
C TYR A 125 12.57 8.07 -24.68
N ASP A 126 13.27 7.03 -24.25
CA ASP A 126 12.70 5.76 -23.81
C ASP A 126 12.05 5.87 -22.43
N LEU A 127 10.87 6.49 -22.42
CA LEU A 127 10.07 6.77 -21.22
C LEU A 127 8.60 6.56 -21.54
N ALA A 128 7.93 5.83 -20.66
CA ALA A 128 6.48 5.73 -20.62
C ALA A 128 5.97 5.83 -19.18
N ILE A 129 4.71 6.25 -19.05
CA ILE A 129 4.01 6.36 -17.77
C ILE A 129 2.68 5.64 -17.91
N LEU A 130 2.35 4.82 -16.94
CA LEU A 130 1.13 4.03 -16.86
C LEU A 130 0.27 4.57 -15.72
N ARG A 131 -1.03 4.73 -15.98
CA ARG A 131 -2.02 4.96 -14.92
C ARG A 131 -2.83 3.71 -14.70
N LEU A 132 -2.96 3.33 -13.45
CA LEU A 132 -3.66 2.14 -12.99
C LEU A 132 -5.13 2.45 -12.72
N ASP A 133 -5.96 1.40 -12.76
CA ASP A 133 -7.40 1.45 -12.47
C ASP A 133 -7.72 1.53 -10.96
N GLY A 134 -6.81 2.06 -10.16
CA GLY A 134 -6.89 2.08 -8.70
C GLY A 134 -5.50 2.22 -8.06
N PRO A 135 -5.44 2.58 -6.77
CA PRO A 135 -4.18 2.67 -6.05
C PRO A 135 -3.53 1.30 -5.93
N ALA A 136 -2.20 1.26 -5.84
CA ALA A 136 -1.47 0.06 -5.49
C ALA A 136 -1.96 -0.54 -4.15
N PRO A 137 -1.63 -1.81 -3.83
CA PRO A 137 -1.92 -2.37 -2.51
C PRO A 137 -1.44 -1.45 -1.38
N SER A 138 -2.19 -1.39 -0.27
CA SER A 138 -1.97 -0.43 0.82
C SER A 138 -0.60 -0.58 1.51
N ASP A 139 0.02 -1.75 1.40
CA ASP A 139 1.38 -2.04 1.89
C ASP A 139 2.50 -1.53 0.96
N VAL A 140 2.16 -0.96 -0.20
CA VAL A 140 3.13 -0.48 -1.19
C VAL A 140 3.19 1.04 -1.21
N THR A 141 4.32 1.60 -0.79
CA THR A 141 4.56 3.05 -0.81
C THR A 141 5.24 3.49 -2.12
N PRO A 142 4.74 4.52 -2.84
CA PRO A 142 5.42 5.05 -4.01
C PRO A 142 6.81 5.62 -3.72
N ILE A 143 7.74 5.46 -4.67
CA ILE A 143 9.07 6.10 -4.62
C ILE A 143 9.01 7.39 -5.46
N PRO A 144 9.36 8.56 -4.90
CA PRO A 144 9.28 9.81 -5.64
C PRO A 144 10.20 9.80 -6.88
N HIS A 145 9.71 10.36 -8.00
CA HIS A 145 10.57 10.57 -9.16
C HIS A 145 11.59 11.68 -8.88
N LEU A 146 12.77 11.60 -9.49
CA LEU A 146 13.79 12.62 -9.32
C LEU A 146 13.31 13.97 -9.91
N PRO A 147 13.32 15.08 -9.15
CA PRO A 147 12.91 16.38 -9.66
C PRO A 147 14.01 17.03 -10.53
N SER A 148 13.64 17.99 -11.37
CA SER A 148 14.53 18.60 -12.36
C SER A 148 15.71 19.37 -11.75
N ASN A 149 15.55 19.93 -10.55
CA ASN A 149 16.63 20.61 -9.83
C ASN A 149 17.67 19.66 -9.22
N LEU A 150 17.36 18.36 -9.13
CA LEU A 150 18.25 17.30 -8.66
C LEU A 150 18.70 16.35 -9.77
N VAL A 151 18.48 16.73 -11.03
CA VAL A 151 18.79 15.92 -12.22
C VAL A 151 20.21 15.36 -12.18
N ILE A 152 20.36 14.08 -12.55
CA ILE A 152 21.68 13.43 -12.61
C ILE A 152 22.54 14.19 -13.62
N SER A 153 23.73 14.62 -13.20
CA SER A 153 24.67 15.38 -14.00
C SER A 153 26.09 14.84 -13.90
N ASN A 154 27.05 15.46 -14.58
CA ASN A 154 28.46 15.05 -14.51
C ASN A 154 29.06 15.08 -13.09
N THR A 155 28.47 15.81 -12.15
CA THR A 155 28.90 15.80 -10.74
C THR A 155 28.58 14.49 -10.02
N ASP A 156 27.67 13.69 -10.58
CA ASP A 156 27.20 12.43 -10.01
C ASP A 156 27.94 11.21 -10.56
N ILE A 157 28.91 11.41 -11.46
CA ILE A 157 29.77 10.32 -11.93
C ILE A 157 30.50 9.71 -10.74
N GLY A 158 30.43 8.38 -10.62
CA GLY A 158 30.91 7.60 -9.49
C GLY A 158 29.89 7.41 -8.36
N ALA A 159 28.77 8.13 -8.36
CA ALA A 159 27.72 7.94 -7.36
C ALA A 159 27.05 6.56 -7.50
N PRO A 160 26.64 5.93 -6.38
CA PRO A 160 25.96 4.65 -6.42
C PRO A 160 24.54 4.78 -6.99
N VAL A 161 24.11 3.76 -7.72
CA VAL A 161 22.76 3.60 -8.23
C VAL A 161 22.30 2.15 -7.99
N LYS A 162 21.18 2.00 -7.29
CA LYS A 162 20.59 0.70 -6.94
C LYS A 162 19.53 0.32 -7.97
N PHE A 163 19.75 -0.79 -8.65
CA PHE A 163 18.80 -1.37 -9.59
C PHE A 163 17.95 -2.43 -8.89
N VAL A 164 16.67 -2.50 -9.28
CA VAL A 164 15.70 -3.45 -8.73
C VAL A 164 14.91 -4.06 -9.89
N GLY A 165 14.74 -5.38 -9.92
CA GLY A 165 14.06 -6.02 -11.05
C GLY A 165 13.95 -7.55 -10.96
N PHE A 166 13.51 -8.15 -12.06
CA PHE A 166 13.19 -9.59 -12.22
C PHE A 166 13.89 -10.20 -13.46
N GLY A 167 14.78 -9.44 -14.10
CA GLY A 167 15.42 -9.80 -15.36
C GLY A 167 16.40 -10.96 -15.25
N LEU A 168 17.06 -11.24 -16.38
CA LEU A 168 18.05 -12.29 -16.53
C LEU A 168 19.22 -12.13 -15.56
N THR A 169 19.81 -13.27 -15.27
CA THR A 169 20.72 -13.47 -14.13
C THR A 169 22.05 -14.02 -14.64
N ASN A 170 22.02 -14.48 -15.88
CA ASN A 170 23.15 -14.67 -16.76
C ASN A 170 22.80 -14.13 -18.17
N GLY A 171 23.52 -13.11 -18.63
CA GLY A 171 23.31 -12.49 -19.96
C GLY A 171 23.60 -13.40 -21.15
N TYR A 172 24.11 -14.61 -20.92
CA TYR A 172 24.31 -15.65 -21.94
C TYR A 172 23.28 -16.78 -21.88
N ASP A 173 22.33 -16.72 -20.94
CA ASP A 173 21.32 -17.76 -20.72
C ASP A 173 19.93 -17.13 -20.59
N GLU A 174 19.15 -17.23 -21.66
CA GLU A 174 17.77 -16.70 -21.72
C GLU A 174 16.80 -17.47 -20.81
N SER A 175 17.17 -18.64 -20.28
CA SER A 175 16.36 -19.39 -19.32
C SER A 175 16.57 -18.96 -17.87
N SER A 176 17.44 -17.97 -17.64
CA SER A 176 17.87 -17.54 -16.32
C SER A 176 16.99 -16.45 -15.68
N SER A 177 15.76 -16.23 -16.15
CA SER A 177 14.84 -15.23 -15.59
C SER A 177 14.44 -15.55 -14.14
N SER A 178 14.21 -14.51 -13.32
CA SER A 178 13.90 -14.67 -11.89
C SER A 178 12.42 -14.40 -11.61
N ASP A 179 11.74 -15.36 -10.98
CA ASP A 179 10.39 -15.12 -10.43
C ASP A 179 10.43 -14.29 -9.13
N VAL A 180 11.62 -14.08 -8.54
CA VAL A 180 11.84 -13.30 -7.32
C VAL A 180 12.61 -12.02 -7.61
N ARG A 181 12.19 -10.90 -7.01
CA ARG A 181 12.79 -9.59 -7.18
C ARG A 181 14.21 -9.56 -6.62
N ARG A 182 15.06 -8.80 -7.28
CA ARG A 182 16.51 -8.79 -7.10
C ARG A 182 17.05 -7.36 -7.08
N ILE A 183 18.19 -7.16 -6.44
CA ILE A 183 18.88 -5.88 -6.36
C ILE A 183 20.36 -5.98 -6.74
N PHE A 184 20.88 -4.92 -7.35
CA PHE A 184 22.32 -4.72 -7.58
C PHE A 184 22.66 -3.24 -7.46
N THR A 185 23.81 -2.91 -6.89
CA THR A 185 24.29 -1.52 -6.82
C THR A 185 25.50 -1.35 -7.72
N GLY A 186 25.35 -0.55 -8.76
CA GLY A 186 26.44 -0.10 -9.62
C GLY A 186 26.79 1.36 -9.37
N ASN A 187 27.66 1.92 -10.21
CA ASN A 187 28.05 3.31 -10.16
C ASN A 187 27.78 4.00 -11.50
N ILE A 188 27.39 5.26 -11.46
CA ILE A 188 27.20 6.09 -12.66
C ILE A 188 28.56 6.29 -13.33
N GLU A 189 28.74 5.74 -14.53
CA GLU A 189 30.00 5.85 -15.29
C GLU A 189 30.01 7.12 -16.16
N GLY A 190 28.84 7.53 -16.67
CA GLY A 190 28.73 8.77 -17.42
C GLY A 190 27.30 9.21 -17.68
N VAL A 191 27.17 10.46 -18.16
CA VAL A 191 25.88 11.13 -18.38
C VAL A 191 25.84 11.76 -19.77
N CYS A 192 24.78 11.49 -20.54
CA CYS A 192 24.49 12.14 -21.80
C CYS A 192 23.38 13.19 -21.61
N SER A 193 23.74 14.45 -21.36
CA SER A 193 22.76 15.51 -21.06
C SER A 193 22.26 16.32 -22.27
N THR A 194 22.64 15.95 -23.50
CA THR A 194 22.30 16.70 -24.72
C THR A 194 21.39 15.89 -25.64
N SER A 195 20.65 16.57 -26.51
CA SER A 195 19.77 15.96 -27.53
C SER A 195 20.52 15.15 -28.60
N SER A 196 21.83 15.33 -28.72
CA SER A 196 22.68 14.54 -29.61
C SER A 196 23.08 13.18 -29.03
N GLY A 197 22.81 12.92 -27.75
CA GLY A 197 23.43 11.81 -27.04
C GLY A 197 24.92 12.02 -26.80
N CYS A 198 25.61 10.97 -26.39
CA CYS A 198 27.06 11.00 -26.17
C CYS A 198 27.74 9.70 -26.62
N SER A 199 29.05 9.75 -26.90
CA SER A 199 29.84 8.58 -27.28
C SER A 199 30.56 7.98 -26.09
N THR A 200 30.79 6.66 -26.10
CA THR A 200 31.56 5.97 -25.05
C THR A 200 32.72 5.16 -25.59
N GLY A 201 33.60 4.70 -24.70
CA GLY A 201 34.75 3.84 -25.03
C GLY A 201 34.39 2.39 -25.35
N TRP A 202 33.12 2.00 -25.22
CA TRP A 202 32.65 0.61 -25.29
C TRP A 202 32.37 0.10 -26.71
N GLY A 203 32.75 0.86 -27.75
CA GLY A 203 32.44 0.53 -29.15
C GLY A 203 30.98 0.78 -29.55
N MET A 204 30.16 1.33 -28.64
CA MET A 204 28.81 1.82 -28.94
C MET A 204 28.92 3.23 -29.52
N TYR A 205 28.64 3.37 -30.82
CA TYR A 205 28.90 4.62 -31.57
C TYR A 205 28.12 5.83 -31.05
N SER A 206 26.97 5.63 -30.41
CA SER A 206 26.19 6.69 -29.76
C SER A 206 25.28 6.11 -28.68
N ILE A 207 25.28 6.73 -27.51
CA ILE A 207 24.28 6.54 -26.45
C ILE A 207 23.17 7.56 -26.64
N ALA A 208 21.93 7.18 -26.34
CA ALA A 208 20.74 8.00 -26.47
C ALA A 208 20.82 9.31 -25.65
N PRO A 209 20.16 10.38 -26.10
CA PRO A 209 20.11 11.65 -25.39
C PRO A 209 19.39 11.53 -24.04
N TYR A 210 19.75 12.39 -23.09
CA TYR A 210 19.11 12.50 -21.78
C TYR A 210 19.13 11.19 -20.98
N THR A 211 20.27 10.52 -21.01
CA THR A 211 20.51 9.25 -20.31
C THR A 211 21.71 9.35 -19.37
N PHE A 212 21.87 8.38 -18.50
CA PHE A 212 23.15 8.03 -17.90
C PHE A 212 23.44 6.56 -18.15
N TYR A 213 24.67 6.13 -17.92
CA TYR A 213 25.05 4.74 -18.08
C TYR A 213 25.97 4.27 -16.97
N THR A 214 25.95 2.97 -16.71
CA THR A 214 26.83 2.27 -15.77
C THR A 214 27.71 1.28 -16.50
N ASP A 215 28.87 0.96 -15.94
CA ASP A 215 29.61 -0.24 -16.29
C ASP A 215 28.92 -1.46 -15.67
N GLN A 216 28.70 -2.51 -16.46
CA GLN A 216 28.07 -3.76 -16.01
C GLN A 216 29.05 -4.95 -15.97
N GLU A 217 30.37 -4.73 -16.06
CA GLU A 217 31.36 -5.81 -15.95
C GLU A 217 31.21 -6.63 -14.65
N ASP A 218 30.91 -5.95 -13.54
CA ASP A 218 30.73 -6.57 -12.23
C ASP A 218 29.27 -6.95 -11.93
N GLY A 219 28.33 -6.63 -12.83
CA GLY A 219 26.90 -6.89 -12.65
C GLY A 219 26.01 -5.71 -13.01
N GLY A 220 24.71 -5.95 -13.11
CA GLY A 220 23.73 -4.94 -13.49
C GLY A 220 22.49 -5.48 -14.17
N THR A 221 21.62 -4.56 -14.59
CA THR A 221 20.34 -4.88 -15.24
C THR A 221 20.54 -5.61 -16.57
N CYS A 222 19.65 -6.55 -16.86
CA CYS A 222 19.69 -7.31 -18.10
C CYS A 222 18.29 -7.43 -18.73
N GLN A 223 18.15 -8.30 -19.73
CA GLN A 223 16.85 -8.52 -20.40
C GLN A 223 15.79 -8.86 -19.34
N GLY A 224 14.62 -8.21 -19.41
CA GLY A 224 13.54 -8.34 -18.43
C GLY A 224 13.59 -7.32 -17.27
N ASP A 225 14.72 -6.65 -17.03
CA ASP A 225 14.78 -5.50 -16.09
C ASP A 225 14.35 -4.17 -16.74
N SER A 226 14.18 -4.16 -18.07
CA SER A 226 13.70 -3.01 -18.84
C SER A 226 12.50 -2.35 -18.16
N GLY A 227 12.53 -1.03 -18.02
CA GLY A 227 11.50 -0.25 -17.34
C GLY A 227 11.63 -0.19 -15.81
N GLY A 228 12.42 -1.07 -15.19
CA GLY A 228 12.73 -1.03 -13.75
C GLY A 228 13.63 0.16 -13.36
N PRO A 229 13.69 0.51 -12.06
CA PRO A 229 14.34 1.74 -11.62
C PRO A 229 15.86 1.62 -11.51
N GLY A 230 16.53 2.75 -11.75
CA GLY A 230 17.79 3.10 -11.11
C GLY A 230 17.51 4.05 -9.94
N LEU A 231 17.57 3.54 -8.71
CA LEU A 231 17.33 4.29 -7.49
C LEU A 231 18.60 5.01 -7.03
N ILE A 232 18.49 6.31 -6.75
CA ILE A 232 19.59 7.14 -6.23
C ILE A 232 19.17 7.84 -4.96
N VAL A 233 20.13 8.16 -4.10
CA VAL A 233 19.89 8.95 -2.89
C VAL A 233 20.39 10.37 -3.10
N LYS A 234 19.51 11.36 -2.91
CA LYS A 234 19.82 12.79 -2.94
C LYS A 234 19.27 13.44 -1.68
N ASN A 235 20.12 14.12 -0.92
CA ASN A 235 19.74 14.79 0.34
C ASN A 235 18.99 13.87 1.32
N GLY A 236 19.41 12.60 1.44
CA GLY A 236 18.79 11.61 2.33
C GLY A 236 17.54 10.92 1.76
N THR A 237 16.97 11.42 0.67
CA THR A 237 15.77 10.84 0.05
C THR A 237 16.13 9.92 -1.12
N THR A 238 15.52 8.74 -1.16
CA THR A 238 15.60 7.81 -2.31
C THR A 238 14.66 8.28 -3.41
N TYR A 239 15.19 8.44 -4.62
CA TYR A 239 14.43 8.83 -5.81
C TYR A 239 14.60 7.81 -6.94
N VAL A 240 13.59 7.73 -7.80
CA VAL A 240 13.74 7.12 -9.13
C VAL A 240 14.56 8.06 -10.01
N GLY A 241 15.87 7.80 -10.12
CA GLY A 241 16.79 8.60 -10.93
C GLY A 241 16.93 8.11 -12.36
N GLY A 242 16.71 6.82 -12.59
CA GLY A 242 16.83 6.16 -13.89
C GLY A 242 15.69 5.21 -14.23
N ILE A 243 15.46 5.01 -15.52
CA ILE A 243 14.61 3.93 -16.07
C ILE A 243 15.51 3.03 -16.90
N THR A 244 15.57 1.74 -16.60
CA THR A 244 16.33 0.74 -17.36
C THR A 244 15.86 0.68 -18.81
N SER A 245 16.75 0.95 -19.75
CA SER A 245 16.39 1.17 -21.15
C SER A 245 17.00 0.11 -22.07
N TYR A 246 18.33 0.10 -22.23
CA TYR A 246 19.00 -0.89 -23.08
C TYR A 246 20.46 -1.08 -22.67
N GLY A 247 21.09 -2.11 -23.22
CA GLY A 247 22.51 -2.40 -23.05
C GLY A 247 22.97 -3.39 -24.11
N PHE A 248 24.17 -3.96 -23.95
CA PHE A 248 24.60 -5.06 -24.79
C PHE A 248 23.80 -6.33 -24.49
N SER A 249 23.63 -7.19 -25.50
CA SER A 249 22.83 -8.42 -25.38
C SER A 249 23.34 -9.37 -24.29
N ASN A 250 24.65 -9.33 -24.00
CA ASN A 250 25.28 -10.13 -22.96
C ASN A 250 25.37 -9.44 -21.59
N CYS A 251 24.87 -8.20 -21.46
CA CYS A 251 24.78 -7.46 -20.20
C CYS A 251 26.15 -7.26 -19.50
N THR A 252 27.23 -7.10 -20.27
CA THR A 252 28.60 -6.84 -19.76
C THR A 252 29.19 -5.51 -20.25
N GLY A 253 28.35 -4.62 -20.77
CA GLY A 253 28.77 -3.34 -21.36
C GLY A 253 28.01 -2.19 -20.71
N PRO A 254 27.90 -1.02 -21.37
CA PRO A 254 27.17 0.07 -20.76
C PRO A 254 25.70 -0.34 -20.63
N GLY A 255 25.22 -0.44 -19.40
CA GLY A 255 23.80 -0.40 -19.10
C GLY A 255 23.35 1.06 -19.24
N VAL A 256 22.34 1.33 -20.07
CA VAL A 256 21.85 2.68 -20.35
C VAL A 256 20.48 2.88 -19.73
N TYR A 257 20.32 4.03 -19.07
CA TYR A 257 19.14 4.37 -18.30
C TYR A 257 18.65 5.77 -18.67
N THR A 258 17.35 5.92 -18.92
CA THR A 258 16.72 7.22 -19.13
C THR A 258 16.84 8.06 -17.86
N ASN A 259 17.40 9.27 -17.95
CA ASN A 259 17.61 10.15 -16.79
C ASN A 259 16.29 10.83 -16.42
N VAL A 260 15.63 10.37 -15.36
CA VAL A 260 14.28 10.77 -14.98
C VAL A 260 14.15 12.27 -14.72
N GLY A 261 15.17 12.89 -14.11
CA GLY A 261 15.17 14.33 -13.81
C GLY A 261 15.07 15.22 -15.06
N GLN A 262 15.46 14.72 -16.24
CA GLN A 262 15.31 15.44 -17.52
C GLN A 262 13.84 15.53 -17.98
N PHE A 263 12.97 14.68 -17.43
CA PHE A 263 11.56 14.55 -17.81
C PHE A 263 10.60 14.85 -16.65
N ALA A 264 11.12 15.40 -15.54
CA ALA A 264 10.36 15.61 -14.31
C ALA A 264 9.09 16.44 -14.52
N SER A 265 9.10 17.45 -15.39
CA SER A 265 7.91 18.27 -15.64
C SER A 265 6.82 17.51 -16.41
N GLN A 266 7.20 16.67 -17.37
CA GLN A 266 6.25 15.81 -18.09
C GLN A 266 5.67 14.74 -17.15
N ILE A 267 6.49 14.17 -16.27
CA ILE A 267 6.05 13.18 -15.27
C ILE A 267 5.07 13.83 -14.30
N GLN A 268 5.44 14.97 -13.70
CA GLN A 268 4.57 15.69 -12.78
C GLN A 268 3.27 16.12 -13.46
N SER A 269 3.34 16.62 -14.70
CA SER A 269 2.13 16.96 -15.47
C SER A 269 1.22 15.75 -15.71
N PHE A 270 1.75 14.54 -15.85
CA PHE A 270 0.90 13.35 -15.99
C PHE A 270 0.25 12.96 -14.66
N ILE A 271 0.97 13.10 -13.54
CA ILE A 271 0.45 12.86 -12.19
C ILE A 271 -0.69 13.83 -11.89
N ASP A 272 -0.45 15.13 -12.09
CA ASP A 272 -1.37 16.23 -11.73
C ASP A 272 -2.62 16.32 -12.63
N ASN A 273 -2.65 15.60 -13.76
CA ASN A 273 -3.77 15.61 -14.70
C ASN A 273 -4.34 14.19 -14.85
N PRO A 274 -4.96 13.64 -13.79
CA PRO A 274 -5.66 12.37 -13.91
C PRO A 274 -6.83 12.45 -14.91
N PRO A 275 -7.24 11.31 -15.49
CA PRO A 275 -8.52 11.22 -16.18
C PRO A 275 -9.66 11.54 -15.20
N ALA A 276 -10.83 11.91 -15.74
CA ALA A 276 -12.02 12.04 -14.92
C ALA A 276 -12.40 10.67 -14.32
N GLU A 277 -12.88 10.69 -13.08
CA GLU A 277 -13.32 9.48 -12.38
C GLU A 277 -14.49 8.81 -13.13
N ASN A 278 -14.44 7.49 -13.24
CA ASN A 278 -15.57 6.72 -13.75
C ASN A 278 -16.49 6.38 -12.58
N CYS A 279 -17.58 7.12 -12.44
CA CYS A 279 -18.42 7.07 -11.27
C CYS A 279 -19.29 5.80 -11.09
N THR A 280 -18.99 4.69 -11.78
CA THR A 280 -19.84 3.49 -11.83
C THR A 280 -19.12 2.15 -11.89
N ASP A 281 -17.78 2.12 -11.85
CA ASP A 281 -17.02 0.89 -12.10
C ASP A 281 -16.33 0.31 -10.87
N GLY A 282 -16.52 0.92 -9.69
CA GLY A 282 -15.99 0.43 -8.42
C GLY A 282 -14.50 0.73 -8.24
N LYS A 283 -13.95 1.67 -9.00
CA LYS A 283 -12.50 1.93 -9.08
C LYS A 283 -12.16 3.38 -8.77
N ASP A 284 -10.87 3.60 -8.53
CA ASP A 284 -10.27 4.91 -8.26
C ASP A 284 -9.36 5.25 -9.44
N ASN A 285 -9.97 5.75 -10.52
CA ASN A 285 -9.30 6.03 -11.78
C ASN A 285 -8.37 7.24 -11.67
N ASP A 286 -8.70 8.20 -10.82
CA ASP A 286 -7.94 9.44 -10.65
C ASP A 286 -6.79 9.31 -9.64
N GLY A 287 -6.86 8.32 -8.73
CA GLY A 287 -5.82 7.95 -7.77
C GLY A 287 -5.88 8.69 -6.44
N ASN A 288 -7.01 9.32 -6.11
CA ASN A 288 -7.18 10.12 -4.90
C ASN A 288 -7.65 9.31 -3.67
N LEU A 289 -7.74 7.97 -3.79
CA LEU A 289 -8.21 7.01 -2.79
C LEU A 289 -9.72 7.04 -2.54
N MET A 290 -10.50 7.65 -3.42
CA MET A 290 -11.96 7.65 -3.39
C MET A 290 -12.49 6.97 -4.65
N THR A 291 -13.55 6.18 -4.52
CA THR A 291 -14.12 5.39 -5.62
C THR A 291 -15.54 5.83 -5.91
N ASP A 292 -15.91 5.89 -7.18
CA ASP A 292 -17.25 6.21 -7.65
C ASP A 292 -17.89 7.40 -6.91
N CYS A 293 -19.05 7.20 -6.27
CA CYS A 293 -19.81 8.24 -5.60
C CYS A 293 -19.23 8.70 -4.26
N ALA A 294 -18.20 8.01 -3.74
CA ALA A 294 -17.42 8.54 -2.64
C ALA A 294 -16.46 9.65 -3.11
N ASP A 295 -16.18 9.74 -4.41
CA ASP A 295 -15.32 10.75 -5.00
C ASP A 295 -16.10 12.08 -5.20
N PRO A 296 -15.61 13.22 -4.67
CA PRO A 296 -16.20 14.54 -4.91
C PRO A 296 -16.30 14.93 -6.40
N ALA A 297 -15.42 14.43 -7.26
CA ALA A 297 -15.49 14.63 -8.71
C ALA A 297 -16.75 14.01 -9.32
N CYS A 298 -17.33 13.00 -8.66
CA CYS A 298 -18.56 12.32 -9.05
C CYS A 298 -19.83 12.95 -8.47
N ALA A 299 -19.74 14.01 -7.65
CA ALA A 299 -20.88 14.62 -6.97
C ALA A 299 -22.01 15.10 -7.90
N ASN A 300 -21.71 15.41 -9.17
CA ASN A 300 -22.69 15.83 -10.18
C ASN A 300 -22.93 14.77 -11.27
N ASN A 301 -22.37 13.56 -11.12
CA ASN A 301 -22.61 12.48 -12.07
C ASN A 301 -24.02 11.92 -11.85
N SER A 302 -24.80 11.73 -12.91
CA SER A 302 -26.16 11.18 -12.85
C SER A 302 -26.24 9.79 -12.19
N ALA A 303 -25.13 9.04 -12.17
CA ALA A 303 -25.04 7.77 -11.46
C ALA A 303 -24.90 7.91 -9.94
N CYS A 304 -24.37 9.05 -9.48
CA CYS A 304 -24.14 9.35 -8.06
C CYS A 304 -25.14 10.35 -7.49
N SER A 305 -25.84 11.09 -8.34
CA SER A 305 -26.90 12.00 -7.95
C SER A 305 -28.24 11.31 -7.66
N GLU A 306 -28.28 9.99 -7.43
CA GLU A 306 -29.52 9.22 -7.23
C GLU A 306 -29.36 7.95 -6.34
N LEU A 307 -28.73 8.05 -5.18
CA LEU A 307 -28.74 6.98 -4.17
C LEU A 307 -29.39 7.50 -2.87
N ALA A 308 -30.47 6.87 -2.43
CA ALA A 308 -31.13 7.19 -1.15
C ALA A 308 -30.23 6.88 0.06
N CYS A 309 -29.39 5.85 -0.06
CA CYS A 309 -28.40 5.45 0.94
C CYS A 309 -27.00 5.88 0.52
N THR A 310 -26.67 7.15 0.79
CA THR A 310 -25.32 7.69 0.65
C THR A 310 -24.64 7.76 2.02
N TYR A 311 -23.38 7.33 2.08
CA TYR A 311 -22.59 7.35 3.31
C TYR A 311 -22.39 8.80 3.78
N GLY A 312 -22.68 9.09 5.05
CA GLY A 312 -22.53 10.44 5.63
C GLY A 312 -23.56 10.79 6.71
N ASN A 313 -24.73 10.15 6.69
CA ASN A 313 -25.77 10.31 7.71
C ASN A 313 -25.76 9.15 8.70
N PHE A 314 -25.15 9.34 9.88
CA PHE A 314 -25.04 8.28 10.89
C PHE A 314 -26.05 8.44 12.02
N LEU A 315 -26.62 7.32 12.47
CA LEU A 315 -27.35 7.22 13.73
C LEU A 315 -26.60 6.31 14.70
N SER A 316 -26.43 6.81 15.91
CA SER A 316 -25.87 6.11 17.06
C SER A 316 -26.90 6.15 18.19
N CYS A 317 -26.68 5.35 19.22
CA CYS A 317 -27.56 5.31 20.39
C CYS A 317 -27.71 6.67 21.07
N ASN A 318 -28.91 6.90 21.65
CA ASN A 318 -29.28 8.12 22.38
C ASN A 318 -29.21 9.43 21.56
N LYS A 319 -29.20 9.33 20.23
CA LYS A 319 -29.16 10.48 19.32
C LYS A 319 -30.57 11.00 19.02
N THR A 320 -30.69 12.32 18.88
CA THR A 320 -31.87 12.99 18.32
C THR A 320 -31.47 13.76 17.07
N VAL A 321 -32.20 13.58 15.98
CA VAL A 321 -31.99 14.23 14.68
C VAL A 321 -33.26 14.97 14.29
N TYR A 322 -33.09 16.16 13.72
CA TYR A 322 -34.16 16.92 13.09
C TYR A 322 -33.90 16.92 11.58
N GLY A 323 -34.92 16.56 10.80
CA GLY A 323 -34.80 16.43 9.34
C GLY A 323 -36.05 16.91 8.63
N ASN A 324 -35.98 16.93 7.30
CA ASN A 324 -37.13 17.18 6.43
C ASN A 324 -36.95 16.37 5.14
N THR A 325 -37.91 15.50 4.82
CA THR A 325 -37.84 14.62 3.65
C THR A 325 -37.79 15.39 2.33
N GLU A 326 -38.14 16.68 2.29
CA GLU A 326 -37.98 17.54 1.11
C GLU A 326 -36.52 17.64 0.62
N GLN A 327 -35.56 17.40 1.53
CA GLN A 327 -34.12 17.35 1.22
C GLN A 327 -33.64 15.96 0.75
N GLY A 328 -34.54 14.98 0.75
CA GLY A 328 -34.29 13.61 0.34
C GLY A 328 -34.38 13.38 -1.16
N VAL A 329 -34.35 12.11 -1.57
CA VAL A 329 -34.46 11.67 -2.96
C VAL A 329 -35.62 10.69 -3.10
N ALA A 330 -36.36 10.71 -4.20
CA ALA A 330 -37.49 9.79 -4.43
C ALA A 330 -37.06 8.60 -5.30
N LYS A 331 -36.43 7.61 -4.69
CA LYS A 331 -35.81 6.46 -5.36
C LYS A 331 -36.52 5.15 -5.06
N PHE A 332 -36.97 4.98 -3.83
CA PHE A 332 -37.69 3.80 -3.42
C PHE A 332 -39.18 4.00 -3.62
N SER A 333 -39.85 2.90 -3.92
CA SER A 333 -41.30 2.90 -4.09
C SER A 333 -41.95 1.62 -3.61
N ASN A 334 -41.15 0.57 -3.45
CA ASN A 334 -41.62 -0.74 -3.02
C ASN A 334 -40.64 -1.26 -1.98
N TYR A 335 -41.18 -1.67 -0.83
CA TYR A 335 -40.45 -2.32 0.23
C TYR A 335 -41.05 -3.71 0.46
N SER A 336 -40.20 -4.72 0.61
CA SER A 336 -40.62 -6.11 0.81
C SER A 336 -41.45 -6.34 2.09
N CYS A 337 -41.35 -5.44 3.07
CA CYS A 337 -42.14 -5.42 4.31
C CYS A 337 -43.56 -4.84 4.14
N LEU A 338 -43.89 -4.23 2.99
CA LEU A 338 -45.24 -3.74 2.72
C LEU A 338 -46.16 -4.87 2.24
N SER A 339 -47.32 -5.06 2.89
CA SER A 339 -48.30 -6.07 2.47
C SER A 339 -49.09 -5.67 1.22
N SER A 340 -49.21 -4.36 0.95
CA SER A 340 -49.85 -3.77 -0.23
C SER A 340 -49.63 -2.26 -0.24
N GLY A 341 -49.38 -1.65 -1.39
CA GLY A 341 -49.14 -0.20 -1.52
C GLY A 341 -47.80 0.11 -2.15
N SER A 342 -47.45 1.39 -2.23
CA SER A 342 -46.15 1.89 -2.69
C SER A 342 -45.90 3.25 -2.05
N GLU A 343 -44.77 3.43 -1.39
CA GLU A 343 -44.36 4.70 -0.79
C GLU A 343 -43.44 5.44 -1.75
N SER A 344 -43.95 6.41 -2.51
CA SER A 344 -43.30 6.90 -3.74
C SER A 344 -42.71 8.32 -3.66
N GLY A 345 -42.74 8.93 -2.48
CA GLY A 345 -42.21 10.28 -2.29
C GLY A 345 -40.72 10.22 -1.99
N THR A 346 -40.23 11.23 -1.28
CA THR A 346 -38.80 11.43 -1.04
C THR A 346 -38.35 10.76 0.24
N GLU A 347 -37.15 10.20 0.19
CA GLU A 347 -36.50 9.42 1.24
C GLU A 347 -35.24 10.09 1.77
N ILE A 348 -35.00 9.93 3.07
CA ILE A 348 -33.70 10.17 3.69
C ILE A 348 -33.28 8.89 4.41
N ALA A 349 -32.11 8.35 4.05
CA ALA A 349 -31.54 7.19 4.72
C ALA A 349 -30.43 7.57 5.71
N TYR A 350 -30.35 6.78 6.78
CA TYR A 350 -29.35 6.87 7.84
C TYR A 350 -28.66 5.52 8.03
N PHE A 351 -27.33 5.52 8.01
CA PHE A 351 -26.54 4.35 8.35
C PHE A 351 -26.54 4.15 9.87
N LEU A 352 -26.84 2.93 10.32
CA LEU A 352 -26.88 2.61 11.73
C LEU A 352 -25.49 2.19 12.23
N SER A 353 -24.91 3.02 13.09
CA SER A 353 -23.69 2.72 13.84
C SER A 353 -24.07 2.30 15.26
N ILE A 354 -24.74 1.16 15.37
CA ILE A 354 -25.23 0.58 16.62
C ILE A 354 -24.67 -0.85 16.72
N PRO A 355 -24.06 -1.25 17.86
CA PRO A 355 -23.47 -2.58 18.01
C PRO A 355 -24.48 -3.72 17.80
N PRO A 356 -24.05 -4.87 17.23
CA PRO A 356 -24.88 -6.08 17.18
C PRO A 356 -25.36 -6.49 18.58
N GLY A 357 -26.55 -7.06 18.68
CA GLY A 357 -27.16 -7.46 19.96
C GLY A 357 -27.94 -6.36 20.68
N ALA A 358 -27.65 -5.09 20.42
CA ALA A 358 -28.42 -3.98 20.98
C ALA A 358 -29.85 -3.94 20.44
N VAL A 359 -30.82 -3.66 21.32
CA VAL A 359 -32.20 -3.41 20.94
C VAL A 359 -32.37 -1.90 20.72
N ALA A 360 -32.44 -1.49 19.46
CA ALA A 360 -32.61 -0.09 19.08
C ALA A 360 -34.10 0.23 18.85
N THR A 361 -34.61 1.23 19.58
CA THR A 361 -35.92 1.83 19.38
C THR A 361 -35.78 3.18 18.66
N PHE A 362 -36.39 3.26 17.48
CA PHE A 362 -36.47 4.47 16.66
C PHE A 362 -37.86 5.08 16.82
N THR A 363 -37.95 6.39 17.02
CA THR A 363 -39.22 7.11 17.08
C THR A 363 -39.19 8.33 16.18
N LEU A 364 -40.11 8.38 15.22
CA LEU A 364 -40.39 9.56 14.42
C LEU A 364 -41.55 10.33 15.06
N SER A 365 -41.38 11.63 15.23
CA SER A 365 -42.33 12.48 15.94
C SER A 365 -42.31 13.91 15.39
N ASP A 366 -43.20 14.76 15.91
CA ASP A 366 -43.38 16.14 15.47
C ASP A 366 -43.67 16.25 13.96
N LEU A 367 -44.49 15.31 13.45
CA LEU A 367 -44.81 15.18 12.03
C LEU A 367 -45.81 16.25 11.56
N GLU A 368 -45.55 16.81 10.38
CA GLU A 368 -46.50 17.65 9.64
C GLU A 368 -47.10 16.94 8.41
N GLN A 369 -46.52 15.81 8.00
CA GLN A 369 -46.98 14.93 6.94
C GLN A 369 -46.92 13.47 7.39
N ASP A 370 -47.61 12.61 6.64
CA ASP A 370 -47.58 11.16 6.81
C ASP A 370 -46.22 10.63 6.34
N LEU A 371 -45.33 10.36 7.30
CA LEU A 371 -43.98 9.87 7.05
C LEU A 371 -43.82 8.50 7.67
N ASP A 372 -43.17 7.60 6.94
CA ASP A 372 -42.98 6.21 7.33
C ASP A 372 -41.50 5.92 7.62
N MET A 373 -41.26 4.82 8.35
CA MET A 373 -39.91 4.33 8.60
C MET A 373 -39.75 2.91 8.08
N PHE A 374 -38.66 2.68 7.34
CA PHE A 374 -38.27 1.37 6.82
C PHE A 374 -36.86 1.03 7.27
N LEU A 375 -36.67 -0.18 7.77
CA LEU A 375 -35.35 -0.72 8.10
C LEU A 375 -34.92 -1.68 7.01
N VAL A 376 -33.77 -1.45 6.38
CA VAL A 376 -33.31 -2.22 5.22
C VAL A 376 -31.86 -2.66 5.38
N GLU A 377 -31.52 -3.84 4.85
CA GLU A 377 -30.13 -4.29 4.78
C GLU A 377 -29.36 -3.56 3.67
N GLY A 378 -28.07 -3.33 3.91
CA GLY A 378 -27.21 -2.64 2.95
C GLY A 378 -25.77 -2.47 3.40
N ALA A 379 -24.82 -2.48 2.45
CA ALA A 379 -23.44 -2.15 2.74
C ALA A 379 -23.23 -0.63 2.93
N SER A 380 -22.02 -0.20 3.25
CA SER A 380 -21.68 1.21 3.57
C SER A 380 -22.14 2.26 2.53
N ASN A 381 -22.38 1.91 1.27
CA ASN A 381 -22.82 2.83 0.22
C ASN A 381 -24.00 2.31 -0.61
N THR A 382 -24.67 1.25 -0.16
CA THR A 382 -25.78 0.62 -0.88
C THR A 382 -26.82 0.12 0.11
N CYS A 383 -28.09 0.10 -0.29
CA CYS A 383 -29.15 -0.53 0.50
C CYS A 383 -30.20 -1.13 -0.45
N SER A 384 -30.92 -2.16 0.02
CA SER A 384 -31.88 -2.91 -0.79
C SER A 384 -33.25 -2.96 -0.14
N THR A 385 -34.29 -2.46 -0.83
CA THR A 385 -35.67 -2.54 -0.33
C THR A 385 -36.30 -3.92 -0.50
N GLU A 386 -35.66 -4.82 -1.26
CA GLU A 386 -36.03 -6.24 -1.34
C GLU A 386 -35.68 -7.00 -0.05
N GLN A 387 -34.81 -6.43 0.79
CA GLN A 387 -34.41 -6.95 2.10
C GLN A 387 -34.82 -5.96 3.20
N CYS A 388 -36.12 -5.65 3.26
CA CYS A 388 -36.68 -4.85 4.34
C CYS A 388 -36.84 -5.74 5.57
N LEU A 389 -36.19 -5.34 6.65
CA LEU A 389 -36.16 -6.04 7.93
C LEU A 389 -37.42 -5.79 8.74
N ASP A 390 -37.85 -4.53 8.80
CA ASP A 390 -39.03 -4.12 9.54
C ASP A 390 -39.50 -2.72 9.08
N ALA A 391 -40.74 -2.35 9.42
CA ALA A 391 -41.31 -1.04 9.07
C ALA A 391 -42.34 -0.55 10.08
N SER A 392 -42.43 0.77 10.22
CA SER A 392 -43.51 1.46 10.92
C SER A 392 -44.23 2.36 9.93
N ILE A 393 -45.53 2.10 9.74
CA ILE A 393 -46.38 2.71 8.72
C ILE A 393 -47.75 3.15 9.29
N ASN A 394 -47.77 3.81 10.45
CA ASN A 394 -49.03 4.33 10.98
C ASN A 394 -49.53 5.47 10.09
N ASN A 395 -50.85 5.71 10.11
CA ASN A 395 -51.44 6.71 9.23
C ASN A 395 -51.45 8.11 9.86
N GLU A 396 -51.55 9.11 8.97
CA GLU A 396 -51.76 10.53 9.27
C GLU A 396 -50.55 11.22 9.93
N LEU A 397 -50.68 11.65 11.18
CA LEU A 397 -49.63 12.35 11.94
C LEU A 397 -49.29 11.61 13.23
N ALA A 398 -49.57 10.31 13.25
CA ALA A 398 -49.18 9.46 14.36
C ALA A 398 -47.65 9.37 14.42
N ASN A 399 -47.09 9.20 15.62
CA ASN A 399 -45.67 8.93 15.71
C ASN A 399 -45.38 7.53 15.17
N GLU A 400 -44.33 7.42 14.35
CA GLU A 400 -43.80 6.12 13.95
C GLU A 400 -42.86 5.59 15.02
N THR A 401 -42.94 4.29 15.33
CA THR A 401 -42.04 3.68 16.31
C THR A 401 -41.69 2.26 15.88
N LEU A 402 -40.38 2.02 15.79
CA LEU A 402 -39.80 0.74 15.42
C LEU A 402 -38.87 0.27 16.54
N SER A 403 -38.82 -1.03 16.84
CA SER A 403 -37.83 -1.59 17.76
C SER A 403 -37.23 -2.86 17.16
N PHE A 404 -35.91 -2.89 17.03
CA PHE A 404 -35.20 -3.93 16.32
C PHE A 404 -33.91 -4.33 17.06
N THR A 405 -33.64 -5.63 17.12
CA THR A 405 -32.37 -6.16 17.65
C THR A 405 -31.33 -6.15 16.54
N MET A 406 -30.28 -5.36 16.70
CA MET A 406 -29.22 -5.22 15.70
C MET A 406 -28.54 -6.57 15.45
N GLY A 407 -28.42 -6.95 14.18
CA GLY A 407 -27.65 -8.13 13.76
C GLY A 407 -26.21 -7.77 13.38
N GLU A 408 -25.48 -8.76 12.88
CA GLU A 408 -24.14 -8.55 12.31
C GLU A 408 -24.19 -7.87 10.93
N THR A 409 -25.35 -7.88 10.28
CA THR A 409 -25.57 -7.28 8.96
C THR A 409 -25.72 -5.77 9.06
N GLN A 410 -24.96 -5.05 8.24
CA GLN A 410 -25.07 -3.61 8.12
C GLN A 410 -26.49 -3.19 7.69
N THR A 411 -27.02 -2.18 8.36
CA THR A 411 -28.43 -1.82 8.30
C THR A 411 -28.61 -0.31 8.15
N TRP A 412 -29.63 0.08 7.39
CA TRP A 412 -30.04 1.47 7.18
C TRP A 412 -31.47 1.69 7.67
N LEU A 413 -31.72 2.86 8.27
CA LEU A 413 -33.06 3.37 8.54
C LEU A 413 -33.41 4.40 7.46
N VAL A 414 -34.50 4.17 6.73
CA VAL A 414 -35.05 5.07 5.71
C VAL A 414 -36.29 5.75 6.27
N VAL A 415 -36.27 7.08 6.31
CA VAL A 415 -37.45 7.92 6.57
C VAL A 415 -38.05 8.29 5.22
N GLU A 416 -39.28 7.90 5.01
CA GLU A 416 -39.99 7.94 3.74
C GLU A 416 -41.17 8.91 3.81
N SER A 417 -41.52 9.53 2.68
CA SER A 417 -42.76 10.29 2.55
C SER A 417 -43.62 9.66 1.48
N TYR A 418 -44.88 9.30 1.77
CA TYR A 418 -45.74 8.65 0.77
C TYR A 418 -45.89 9.46 -0.53
N GLN A 419 -46.30 10.73 -0.37
CA GLN A 419 -46.58 11.65 -1.48
C GLN A 419 -46.19 13.10 -1.17
N TYR A 420 -46.18 13.49 0.11
CA TYR A 420 -45.93 14.85 0.54
C TYR A 420 -44.75 14.87 1.52
N PRO A 421 -43.62 15.49 1.16
CA PRO A 421 -42.49 15.61 2.07
C PRO A 421 -42.81 16.55 3.24
N GLY A 422 -42.14 16.32 4.37
CA GLY A 422 -42.35 17.11 5.58
C GLY A 422 -41.20 17.00 6.60
N PRO A 423 -41.16 17.94 7.57
CA PRO A 423 -40.22 17.91 8.67
C PRO A 423 -40.52 16.77 9.65
N TYR A 424 -39.49 16.32 10.36
CA TYR A 424 -39.59 15.32 11.41
C TYR A 424 -38.52 15.48 12.48
N LYS A 425 -38.81 14.90 13.65
CA LYS A 425 -37.86 14.64 14.72
C LYS A 425 -37.71 13.13 14.90
N LEU A 426 -36.49 12.63 14.70
CA LEU A 426 -36.11 11.23 14.87
C LEU A 426 -35.30 11.08 16.16
N THR A 427 -35.72 10.18 17.05
CA THR A 427 -34.98 9.82 18.27
C THR A 427 -34.61 8.35 18.27
N VAL A 428 -33.38 8.05 18.70
CA VAL A 428 -32.87 6.68 18.83
C VAL A 428 -32.59 6.40 20.30
N GLN A 429 -33.18 5.34 20.84
CA GLN A 429 -32.88 4.80 22.17
C GLN A 429 -32.37 3.37 22.00
N CYS A 430 -31.37 2.97 22.76
CA CYS A 430 -30.84 1.61 22.71
C CYS A 430 -30.85 1.00 24.10
N ASP A 431 -31.31 -0.24 24.18
CA ASP A 431 -31.03 -1.13 25.30
C ASP A 431 -29.87 -2.04 24.86
N MET A 432 -28.69 -1.79 25.42
CA MET A 432 -27.46 -2.52 25.09
C MET A 432 -27.48 -3.91 25.75
N PRO A 433 -26.91 -4.95 25.11
CA PRO A 433 -26.77 -6.25 25.75
C PRO A 433 -25.76 -6.17 26.91
N PRO A 434 -25.76 -7.14 27.84
CA PRO A 434 -24.67 -7.28 28.80
C PRO A 434 -23.35 -7.57 28.09
N GLU A 435 -22.24 -7.07 28.65
CA GLU A 435 -20.89 -7.30 28.15
C GLU A 435 -20.56 -8.79 28.05
N ASN A 436 -19.96 -9.23 26.94
CA ASN A 436 -19.34 -10.54 26.84
C ASN A 436 -17.86 -10.42 27.18
N CYS A 437 -17.51 -10.91 28.36
CA CYS A 437 -16.20 -10.69 28.96
C CYS A 437 -14.99 -11.38 28.28
N SER A 438 -15.10 -11.86 27.04
CA SER A 438 -14.08 -12.71 26.39
C SER A 438 -13.98 -12.59 24.87
N ASN A 439 -14.67 -11.66 24.23
CA ASN A 439 -14.75 -11.57 22.77
C ASN A 439 -13.95 -10.40 22.16
N GLY A 440 -13.31 -9.55 22.98
CA GLY A 440 -12.51 -8.41 22.55
C GLY A 440 -13.32 -7.26 21.96
N ILE A 441 -14.62 -7.18 22.25
CA ILE A 441 -15.57 -6.19 21.71
C ILE A 441 -16.32 -5.57 22.88
N ASP A 442 -16.50 -4.24 22.85
CA ASP A 442 -17.37 -3.50 23.75
C ASP A 442 -18.83 -3.74 23.34
N ASP A 443 -19.47 -4.73 23.97
CA ASP A 443 -20.84 -5.15 23.65
C ASP A 443 -21.88 -4.24 24.30
N ASP A 444 -21.58 -3.64 25.45
CA ASP A 444 -22.51 -2.79 26.19
C ASP A 444 -22.41 -1.28 25.87
N GLY A 445 -21.37 -0.89 25.13
CA GLY A 445 -21.16 0.45 24.59
C GLY A 445 -20.58 1.47 25.57
N ASP A 446 -19.94 1.01 26.65
CA ASP A 446 -19.33 1.88 27.67
C ASP A 446 -17.84 2.22 27.41
N LEU A 447 -17.30 1.73 26.29
CA LEU A 447 -15.92 1.87 25.80
C LEU A 447 -14.88 1.04 26.56
N LYS A 448 -15.32 0.04 27.32
CA LYS A 448 -14.44 -0.98 27.91
C LYS A 448 -14.72 -2.32 27.25
N VAL A 449 -13.71 -3.19 27.25
CA VAL A 449 -13.78 -4.50 26.59
C VAL A 449 -13.38 -5.58 27.59
N ASP A 450 -14.08 -6.71 27.56
CA ASP A 450 -13.72 -7.90 28.31
C ASP A 450 -13.43 -7.63 29.81
N CYS A 451 -12.29 -8.09 30.33
CA CYS A 451 -11.90 -7.91 31.73
C CYS A 451 -11.53 -6.46 32.11
N MET A 452 -11.38 -5.56 31.14
CA MET A 452 -11.30 -4.13 31.42
C MET A 452 -12.66 -3.54 31.78
N ASP A 453 -13.75 -4.26 31.49
CA ASP A 453 -15.09 -3.87 31.86
C ASP A 453 -15.40 -4.16 33.34
N THR A 454 -15.99 -3.18 34.01
CA THR A 454 -16.42 -3.30 35.40
C THR A 454 -17.57 -4.29 35.59
N ASP A 455 -18.39 -4.50 34.58
CA ASP A 455 -19.48 -5.47 34.58
C ASP A 455 -18.96 -6.92 34.47
N CYS A 456 -17.73 -7.10 34.02
CA CYS A 456 -17.01 -8.37 33.94
C CYS A 456 -16.22 -8.75 35.19
N ALA A 457 -16.18 -7.87 36.21
CA ALA A 457 -15.37 -8.05 37.42
C ALA A 457 -15.70 -9.30 38.26
N ALA A 458 -16.80 -10.00 37.97
CA ALA A 458 -17.22 -11.20 38.68
C ALA A 458 -16.94 -12.51 37.91
N GLU A 459 -16.46 -12.45 36.66
CA GLU A 459 -16.23 -13.65 35.83
C GLU A 459 -14.94 -14.39 36.21
N GLU A 460 -15.00 -15.72 36.24
CA GLU A 460 -13.93 -16.59 36.78
C GLU A 460 -12.59 -16.40 36.08
N HIS A 461 -12.58 -16.09 34.78
CA HIS A 461 -11.37 -15.79 34.01
C HIS A 461 -10.82 -14.37 34.24
N CYS A 462 -11.65 -13.43 34.68
CA CYS A 462 -11.20 -12.09 35.10
C CYS A 462 -10.81 -12.04 36.60
N LEU A 463 -11.04 -13.13 37.35
CA LEU A 463 -10.76 -13.23 38.80
C LEU A 463 -9.38 -13.81 39.14
N ASN A 464 -8.71 -14.51 38.20
CA ASN A 464 -7.42 -15.18 38.42
C ASN A 464 -6.30 -14.54 37.61
N TYR A 465 -6.23 -13.22 37.70
CA TYR A 465 -5.12 -12.45 37.16
C TYR A 465 -4.00 -12.46 38.22
N ASP A 466 -2.99 -13.33 38.07
CA ASP A 466 -1.73 -13.20 38.79
C ASP A 466 -0.89 -12.23 37.95
N PRO A 467 -0.77 -10.95 38.31
CA PRO A 467 -0.17 -9.96 37.42
C PRO A 467 1.29 -10.30 37.13
N GLU A 468 1.77 -9.99 35.92
CA GLU A 468 3.17 -10.23 35.54
C GLU A 468 4.14 -9.65 36.60
N THR A 469 4.80 -10.56 37.34
CA THR A 469 5.64 -10.16 38.49
C THR A 469 7.06 -9.76 38.11
N ASN A 470 7.47 -9.97 36.85
CA ASN A 470 8.83 -9.68 36.37
C ASN A 470 8.85 -9.16 34.93
N CYS A 471 8.89 -7.84 34.78
CA CYS A 471 8.70 -7.15 33.51
C CYS A 471 9.96 -6.99 32.63
N SER A 472 10.99 -7.82 32.83
CA SER A 472 12.26 -7.72 32.09
C SER A 472 13.04 -9.02 31.90
N ASP A 473 12.44 -10.19 32.12
CA ASP A 473 13.12 -11.48 32.04
C ASP A 473 12.82 -12.31 30.78
N ASN A 474 12.05 -11.77 29.83
CA ASN A 474 11.63 -12.42 28.59
C ASN A 474 10.84 -13.71 28.82
N VAL A 475 10.14 -13.82 29.95
CA VAL A 475 9.23 -14.91 30.28
C VAL A 475 7.84 -14.33 30.46
N ASP A 476 6.85 -15.06 29.97
CA ASP A 476 5.43 -14.82 30.20
C ASP A 476 5.09 -15.40 31.59
N ASN A 477 5.07 -14.55 32.62
CA ASN A 477 5.00 -14.95 34.03
C ASN A 477 3.56 -15.28 34.48
N ASP A 478 2.57 -14.76 33.77
CA ASP A 478 1.14 -14.96 34.00
C ASP A 478 0.45 -15.86 32.95
N GLU A 479 1.22 -16.29 31.95
CA GLU A 479 0.85 -17.21 30.86
C GLU A 479 -0.26 -16.66 29.93
N ASP A 480 -0.33 -15.33 29.76
CA ASP A 480 -1.34 -14.65 28.92
C ASP A 480 -0.94 -14.55 27.43
N GLY A 481 0.32 -14.84 27.11
CA GLY A 481 0.89 -14.83 25.76
C GLY A 481 1.66 -13.56 25.39
N LEU A 482 1.72 -12.57 26.26
CA LEU A 482 2.59 -11.40 26.19
C LEU A 482 3.80 -11.59 27.12
N ILE A 483 4.84 -10.77 26.93
CA ILE A 483 6.05 -10.84 27.76
C ILE A 483 6.55 -9.43 28.07
N ASP A 484 7.03 -9.22 29.29
CA ASP A 484 7.73 -8.00 29.71
C ASP A 484 6.90 -6.73 29.41
N CYS A 485 7.52 -5.67 28.89
CA CYS A 485 6.82 -4.43 28.53
C CYS A 485 5.86 -4.55 27.33
N ALA A 486 5.75 -5.71 26.68
CA ALA A 486 4.66 -5.96 25.74
C ALA A 486 3.36 -6.37 26.45
N ASP A 487 3.48 -6.73 27.73
CA ASP A 487 2.39 -7.04 28.63
C ASP A 487 1.78 -5.78 29.24
N SER A 488 0.45 -5.73 29.34
CA SER A 488 -0.27 -4.61 29.96
C SER A 488 -0.04 -4.51 31.47
N ASP A 489 0.33 -5.59 32.13
CA ASP A 489 0.55 -5.65 33.58
C ASP A 489 1.84 -4.98 34.01
N CYS A 490 2.77 -4.89 33.07
CA CYS A 490 4.01 -4.19 33.20
C CYS A 490 3.89 -2.67 32.94
N GLN A 491 2.70 -2.17 32.59
CA GLN A 491 2.46 -0.74 32.48
C GLN A 491 2.53 -0.07 33.85
N GLY A 492 3.63 0.63 34.13
CA GLY A 492 3.84 1.34 35.39
C GLY A 492 5.11 0.92 36.14
N GLU A 493 5.71 -0.21 35.78
CA GLU A 493 6.95 -0.66 36.41
C GLU A 493 8.17 0.18 35.94
N PRO A 494 9.15 0.47 36.81
CA PRO A 494 10.30 1.34 36.48
C PRO A 494 11.14 0.86 35.28
N GLU A 495 11.00 -0.41 34.91
CA GLU A 495 11.69 -1.04 33.78
C GLU A 495 10.93 -0.86 32.44
N CYS A 496 9.66 -0.43 32.51
CA CYS A 496 8.75 -0.22 31.38
C CYS A 496 8.16 1.21 31.29
N VAL A 497 8.31 2.04 32.33
CA VAL A 497 7.97 3.48 32.32
C VAL A 497 9.20 4.32 31.98
N GLY A 498 9.04 5.33 31.14
CA GLY A 498 10.09 6.29 30.80
C GLY A 498 11.02 5.80 29.69
N ARG A 499 10.46 5.53 28.50
CA ARG A 499 11.30 5.20 27.34
C ARG A 499 11.63 6.36 26.43
N PHE A 500 10.92 7.49 26.49
CA PHE A 500 11.20 8.63 25.64
C PHE A 500 10.61 9.91 26.22
N GLU A 501 11.42 10.96 26.32
CA GLU A 501 10.93 12.34 26.44
C GLU A 501 9.96 12.64 25.28
N ILE A 502 8.68 12.90 25.59
CA ILE A 502 7.62 13.08 24.59
C ILE A 502 7.73 14.48 23.96
N PHE A 503 8.06 15.49 24.77
CA PHE A 503 8.15 16.88 24.34
C PHE A 503 9.53 17.49 24.60
N CYS A 504 10.41 17.39 23.61
CA CYS A 504 11.78 17.95 23.66
C CYS A 504 11.89 19.49 23.65
N SER A 505 10.87 20.26 24.06
CA SER A 505 10.96 21.73 24.11
C SER A 505 9.96 22.43 25.05
N ASP A 506 9.39 21.75 26.04
CA ASP A 506 8.37 22.33 26.93
C ASP A 506 8.86 22.58 28.37
N GLY A 507 10.09 22.18 28.68
CA GLY A 507 10.74 22.40 29.98
C GLY A 507 10.24 21.48 31.08
N VAL A 508 9.57 20.38 30.72
CA VAL A 508 9.14 19.30 31.62
C VAL A 508 10.11 18.12 31.47
N ASP A 509 10.24 17.36 32.55
CA ASP A 509 10.97 16.09 32.60
C ASP A 509 9.88 15.02 32.43
N ASP A 510 9.57 14.65 31.18
CA ASP A 510 8.39 13.85 30.83
C ASP A 510 8.57 12.38 31.22
N ASP A 511 9.82 11.91 31.30
CA ASP A 511 10.18 10.57 31.75
C ASP A 511 10.73 10.51 33.19
N GLU A 512 10.78 11.66 33.89
CA GLU A 512 11.19 11.84 35.28
C GLU A 512 12.62 11.34 35.59
N ASP A 513 13.52 11.33 34.60
CA ASP A 513 14.90 10.86 34.74
C ASP A 513 15.85 11.91 35.37
N GLY A 514 15.36 13.15 35.51
CA GLY A 514 16.05 14.30 36.10
C GLY A 514 16.71 15.22 35.07
N LEU A 515 16.51 14.97 33.78
CA LEU A 515 16.91 15.81 32.65
C LEU A 515 15.64 16.35 31.96
N THR A 516 15.78 17.41 31.15
CA THR A 516 14.63 18.06 30.51
C THR A 516 15.01 18.51 29.11
N ASP A 517 14.12 18.34 28.14
CA ASP A 517 14.27 18.79 26.75
C ASP A 517 15.61 18.35 26.11
N CYS A 518 16.33 19.26 25.46
CA CYS A 518 17.62 19.01 24.84
C CYS A 518 18.77 18.69 25.80
N ALA A 519 18.56 18.77 27.12
CA ALA A 519 19.49 18.22 28.09
C ALA A 519 19.32 16.70 28.25
N ASP A 520 18.18 16.17 27.81
CA ASP A 520 17.82 14.77 27.83
C ASP A 520 18.44 13.98 26.64
N PRO A 521 19.07 12.80 26.88
CA PRO A 521 19.61 11.95 25.84
C PRO A 521 18.59 11.43 24.82
N ASP A 522 17.34 11.28 25.19
CA ASP A 522 16.27 10.77 24.33
C ASP A 522 15.82 11.84 23.31
N CYS A 523 16.05 13.11 23.61
CA CYS A 523 15.90 14.24 22.69
C CYS A 523 17.07 14.46 21.73
N ALA A 524 18.10 13.59 21.75
CA ALA A 524 19.28 13.74 20.91
C ALA A 524 18.99 13.69 19.39
N SER A 525 17.82 13.16 19.01
CA SER A 525 17.37 13.11 17.61
C SER A 525 16.38 14.23 17.23
N ASP A 526 15.96 15.06 18.20
CA ASP A 526 15.02 16.15 17.95
C ASP A 526 15.71 17.30 17.18
N PRO A 527 15.14 17.77 16.05
CA PRO A 527 15.72 18.85 15.25
C PRO A 527 15.89 20.18 15.98
N ARG A 528 15.17 20.39 17.10
CA ARG A 528 15.27 21.58 17.96
C ARG A 528 16.51 21.54 18.87
N CYS A 529 17.05 20.35 19.11
CA CYS A 529 18.21 20.10 19.97
C CYS A 529 19.53 19.99 19.19
N ASP A 530 19.47 19.89 17.86
CA ASP A 530 20.65 20.04 17.00
C ASP A 530 21.08 21.52 16.97
N GLY A 531 22.21 21.82 17.62
CA GLY A 531 22.80 23.15 17.74
C GLY A 531 23.29 23.79 16.42
N THR A 532 22.61 23.56 15.30
CA THR A 532 22.96 24.07 13.97
C THR A 532 22.07 25.20 13.44
N ASN A 533 20.99 25.62 14.14
CA ASN A 533 20.19 26.78 13.75
C ASN A 533 20.38 28.00 14.66
N ASN A 534 21.48 28.71 14.44
CA ASN A 534 21.55 30.14 14.72
C ASN A 534 20.75 30.89 13.64
N ASN A 535 19.61 31.50 14.01
CA ASN A 535 19.20 32.85 13.59
C ASN A 535 17.94 33.30 14.38
N ASN A 536 18.21 33.98 15.49
CA ASN A 536 17.51 35.09 16.18
C ASN A 536 16.04 35.43 15.85
N ASP A 537 15.21 35.42 16.90
CA ASP A 537 14.47 36.53 17.56
C ASP A 537 13.36 35.86 18.42
N ASP A 538 13.07 36.11 19.70
CA ASP A 538 13.26 37.26 20.61
C ASP A 538 12.92 36.82 22.07
N ASP A 539 13.85 37.10 23.00
CA ASP A 539 13.79 37.47 24.43
C ASP A 539 12.97 36.80 25.58
N THR A 540 13.69 36.79 26.73
CA THR A 540 13.34 36.70 28.17
C THR A 540 13.24 35.28 28.77
N ASP A 541 13.98 34.84 29.80
CA ASP A 541 14.83 35.41 30.86
C ASP A 541 16.12 34.53 31.01
N GLY A 542 17.18 34.76 31.79
CA GLY A 542 17.22 35.06 33.22
C GLY A 542 18.49 34.57 33.97
N GLY A 543 19.67 34.41 33.33
CA GLY A 543 20.96 34.71 33.98
C GLY A 543 21.89 33.59 34.54
N CYS A 544 23.20 33.90 34.42
CA CYS A 544 24.40 33.37 35.13
C CYS A 544 24.79 31.90 34.87
N SER A 545 26.05 31.49 34.61
CA SER A 545 27.36 32.08 34.89
C SER A 545 28.46 31.37 34.09
N THR A 546 29.64 31.98 34.10
CA THR A 546 30.83 31.78 33.26
C THR A 546 31.69 30.54 33.55
N GLY A 547 32.37 30.04 32.50
CA GLY A 547 33.71 29.40 32.58
C GLY A 547 33.74 27.98 31.99
N GLY A 548 34.68 27.57 31.16
CA GLY A 548 35.95 28.14 30.74
C GLY A 548 36.59 27.24 29.69
N LYS A 549 37.46 27.85 28.89
CA LYS A 549 38.27 27.25 27.82
C LYS A 549 39.07 26.04 28.33
N ASN A 550 39.24 25.01 27.47
CA ASN A 550 40.55 24.44 27.13
C ASN A 550 40.46 23.36 26.02
N LYS A 551 41.09 23.64 24.86
CA LYS A 551 41.79 22.62 24.04
C LYS A 551 43.24 22.54 24.53
N PRO A 552 43.90 21.37 24.46
CA PRO A 552 44.90 21.13 23.39
C PRO A 552 44.84 19.68 22.84
N SER A 553 44.88 19.42 21.53
CA SER A 553 46.06 19.18 20.66
C SER A 553 47.03 18.05 21.06
N ALA A 554 47.08 16.97 20.24
CA ALA A 554 48.27 16.26 19.71
C ALA A 554 47.86 14.84 19.24
N LEU A 555 47.85 14.48 17.95
CA LEU A 555 48.97 14.07 17.07
C LEU A 555 49.81 12.87 17.60
N TRP A 556 49.77 11.71 16.91
CA TRP A 556 50.91 10.99 16.28
C TRP A 556 50.68 9.47 16.04
N PHE A 557 51.35 8.96 14.97
CA PHE A 557 51.60 7.57 14.50
C PHE A 557 50.48 6.91 13.66
N LEU A 558 50.53 6.71 12.33
CA LEU A 558 51.57 6.24 11.38
C LEU A 558 52.15 4.84 11.72
N LEU A 559 51.67 3.78 11.06
CA LEU A 559 52.38 3.03 9.98
C LEU A 559 51.69 1.67 9.61
N PRO A 560 52.00 1.10 8.43
CA PRO A 560 51.20 0.15 7.65
C PRO A 560 51.84 -1.26 7.55
N GLY A 561 51.20 -2.18 6.80
CA GLY A 561 51.96 -3.06 5.90
C GLY A 561 51.46 -4.50 5.66
N LEU A 562 51.69 -4.91 4.40
CA LEU A 562 51.83 -6.27 3.81
C LEU A 562 50.54 -7.06 3.53
N ALA A 563 50.12 -7.40 2.30
CA ALA A 563 50.74 -7.80 1.02
C ALA A 563 51.05 -9.30 0.85
N ILE A 564 50.54 -9.85 -0.28
CA ILE A 564 51.10 -10.94 -1.14
C ILE A 564 50.72 -12.41 -0.81
N LEU A 565 49.96 -13.09 -1.71
CA LEU A 565 50.49 -14.13 -2.63
C LEU A 565 49.44 -14.76 -3.58
N LEU A 566 49.77 -14.71 -4.88
CA LEU A 566 49.20 -15.50 -5.99
C LEU A 566 49.45 -17.02 -5.84
N ARG A 567 48.59 -17.86 -6.43
CA ARG A 567 49.06 -18.98 -7.28
C ARG A 567 48.00 -19.57 -8.24
N LYS A 568 48.38 -19.59 -9.52
CA LYS A 568 47.81 -20.31 -10.66
C LYS A 568 47.88 -21.85 -10.53
N ARG A 569 46.90 -22.57 -11.10
CA ARG A 569 46.98 -23.91 -11.75
C ARG A 569 45.79 -24.01 -12.73
N LEU A 570 45.95 -23.97 -14.07
CA LEU A 570 46.33 -25.03 -15.02
C LEU A 570 45.56 -26.35 -14.87
N MET A 571 44.60 -26.66 -15.76
CA MET A 571 44.77 -27.55 -16.95
C MET A 571 43.44 -27.92 -17.65
N LYS A 572 43.49 -27.81 -18.99
CA LYS A 572 42.81 -28.56 -20.09
C LYS A 572 41.85 -29.71 -19.75
N PHE A 573 40.70 -29.73 -20.44
CA PHE A 573 40.03 -30.81 -21.21
C PHE A 573 38.72 -30.16 -21.75
N SER A 574 38.14 -30.35 -22.93
CA SER A 574 38.26 -31.26 -24.08
C SER A 574 37.53 -30.59 -25.26
N GLN A 575 38.00 -30.83 -26.49
CA GLN A 575 37.19 -30.65 -27.70
C GLN A 575 36.09 -31.72 -27.83
N GLU A 576 35.21 -31.50 -28.82
CA GLU A 576 34.15 -32.35 -29.41
C GLU A 576 32.76 -32.09 -28.80
N LYS A 577 31.76 -31.54 -29.53
CA LYS A 577 31.16 -32.09 -30.75
C LYS A 577 30.08 -31.14 -31.31
N ARG A 578 30.05 -31.08 -32.66
CA ARG A 578 29.04 -30.55 -33.59
C ARG A 578 28.97 -29.04 -33.80
#